data_AF-A0A529MUR2-F1
#
_entry.id   AF-A0A529MUR2-F1
#
_cell.length_a   1.000
_cell.length_b   1.000
_cell.length_c   1.000
_cell.angle_alpha   90.00
_cell.angle_beta   90.00
_cell.angle_gamma   90.00
#
_symmetry.space_group_name_H-M   'P 1'
#
loop_
_entity.id
_entity.type
_entity.pdbx_description
1 polymer ?
#
loop_
_entity_poly.entity_id
_entity_poly.type
_entity_poly.pdbx_seq_one_letter_code
_entity_poly.pdbx_strand_id
1 'polypeptide(L)'
;WVRSLNSNGSVVDPVEDAYDHSCVLLALAHAHRCGDRDALRLAQETFHFIDTHLEDGCLNGFLESPGWSGVRFSNPHMHMLESFLAWYGVTGDRSYLRRAARIIDLFRSHFFDQESWTLGERFDVDWLPLPG
;
A
#
# COMPACT_ATOMS: atom_id res chain seq x y z
N TRP A 1 1.28 8.48 8.45
CA TRP A 1 2.55 9.20 8.20
C TRP A 1 2.31 10.29 7.18
N VAL A 2 2.65 11.54 7.50
CA VAL A 2 2.53 12.66 6.56
C VAL A 2 3.56 12.56 5.45
N ARG A 3 3.17 12.94 4.23
CA ARG A 3 3.99 12.81 3.01
C ARG A 3 5.31 13.58 3.06
N SER A 4 5.29 14.81 3.59
CA SER A 4 6.53 15.60 3.62
C SER A 4 6.64 16.53 4.82
N LEU A 5 7.88 16.67 5.29
CA LEU A 5 8.29 17.51 6.41
C LEU A 5 9.41 18.45 5.95
N ASN A 6 9.49 19.62 6.56
CA ASN A 6 10.67 20.46 6.51
C ASN A 6 11.81 19.85 7.35
N SER A 7 13.04 20.33 7.16
CA SER A 7 14.20 19.92 7.96
C SER A 7 14.07 20.22 9.46
N ASN A 8 13.21 21.18 9.83
CA ASN A 8 12.87 21.50 11.22
C ASN A 8 11.71 20.66 11.79
N GLY A 9 11.20 19.69 11.02
CA GLY A 9 10.10 18.80 11.42
C GLY A 9 8.70 19.36 11.25
N SER A 10 8.51 20.58 10.73
CA SER A 10 7.17 21.09 10.45
C SER A 10 6.57 20.43 9.20
N VAL A 11 5.25 20.20 9.21
CA VAL A 11 4.53 19.53 8.12
C VAL A 11 4.45 20.43 6.89
N VAL A 12 4.86 19.90 5.74
CA VAL A 12 4.75 20.56 4.41
C VAL A 12 3.51 20.04 3.69
N ASP A 13 3.37 18.72 3.59
CA ASP A 13 2.19 18.06 3.03
C ASP A 13 1.66 17.06 4.06
N PRO A 14 0.47 17.29 4.63
CA PRO A 14 -0.12 16.41 5.62
C PRO A 14 -0.76 15.15 5.02
N VAL A 15 -0.84 15.02 3.69
CA VAL A 15 -1.51 13.88 3.07
C VAL A 15 -0.83 12.58 3.48
N GLU A 16 -1.66 11.62 3.88
CA GLU A 16 -1.26 10.29 4.31
C GLU A 16 -1.70 9.30 3.23
N ASP A 17 -0.80 8.89 2.35
CA ASP A 17 -1.16 8.10 1.17
C ASP A 17 -0.70 6.64 1.21
N ALA A 18 -1.32 5.81 0.38
CA ALA A 18 -1.03 4.38 0.27
C ALA A 18 0.43 4.08 -0.09
N TYR A 19 1.02 4.87 -0.98
CA TYR A 19 2.37 4.65 -1.48
C TYR A 19 3.40 4.85 -0.37
N ASP A 20 3.37 6.00 0.31
CA ASP A 20 4.27 6.33 1.38
C ASP A 20 4.11 5.38 2.56
N HIS A 21 2.87 4.99 2.90
CA HIS A 21 2.63 4.00 3.96
C HIS A 21 3.21 2.63 3.60
N SER A 22 3.15 2.22 2.32
CA SER A 22 3.77 0.96 1.89
C SER A 22 5.30 0.98 2.00
N CYS A 23 5.94 2.10 1.63
CA CYS A 23 7.37 2.32 1.80
C CYS A 23 7.77 2.31 3.29
N VAL A 24 6.99 2.97 4.14
CA VAL A 24 7.22 2.97 5.60
C VAL A 24 7.08 1.55 6.17
N LEU A 25 6.05 0.80 5.77
CA LEU A 25 5.90 -0.59 6.20
C LEU A 25 7.09 -1.45 5.78
N LEU A 26 7.60 -1.29 4.56
CA LEU A 26 8.77 -2.02 4.09
C LEU A 26 10.01 -1.67 4.92
N ALA A 27 10.26 -0.38 5.16
CA ALA A 27 11.36 0.09 5.99
C ALA A 27 11.27 -0.47 7.43
N LEU A 28 10.07 -0.45 8.02
CA LEU A 28 9.84 -1.00 9.35
C LEU A 28 10.03 -2.52 9.41
N ALA A 29 9.68 -3.27 8.35
CA ALA A 29 9.96 -4.71 8.29
C ALA A 29 11.48 -4.97 8.35
N HIS A 30 12.27 -4.18 7.62
CA HIS A 30 13.73 -4.26 7.66
C HIS A 30 14.30 -3.81 9.01
N ALA A 31 13.78 -2.74 9.62
CA ALA A 31 14.19 -2.30 10.95
C ALA A 31 13.91 -3.38 12.02
N HIS A 32 12.73 -3.99 11.97
CA HIS A 32 12.36 -5.10 12.85
C HIS A 32 13.31 -6.30 12.67
N ARG A 33 13.66 -6.64 11.42
CA ARG A 33 14.65 -7.70 11.14
C ARG A 33 16.02 -7.41 11.76
N CYS A 34 16.40 -6.14 11.89
CA CYS A 34 17.64 -5.71 12.53
C CYS A 34 17.54 -5.60 14.06
N GLY A 35 16.38 -5.88 14.67
CA GLY A 35 16.18 -5.85 16.12
C GLY A 35 15.72 -4.51 16.69
N ASP A 36 15.23 -3.59 15.86
CA ASP A 36 14.57 -2.37 16.33
C ASP A 36 13.30 -2.73 17.14
N ARG A 37 13.22 -2.23 18.37
CA ARG A 37 12.16 -2.59 19.32
C ARG A 37 10.84 -1.89 19.06
N ASP A 38 10.87 -0.75 18.38
CA ASP A 38 9.67 0.04 18.07
C ASP A 38 9.07 -0.33 16.71
N ALA A 39 9.87 -0.93 15.83
CA ALA A 39 9.47 -1.21 14.45
C ALA A 39 8.15 -1.99 14.33
N LEU A 40 7.94 -3.03 15.15
CA LEU A 40 6.69 -3.81 15.12
C LEU A 40 5.49 -2.98 15.57
N ARG A 41 5.62 -2.18 16.63
CA ARG A 41 4.54 -1.33 17.15
C ARG A 41 4.15 -0.27 16.11
N LEU A 42 5.14 0.44 15.56
CA LEU A 42 4.93 1.44 14.52
C LEU A 42 4.28 0.83 13.26
N ALA A 43 4.67 -0.39 12.89
CA ALA A 43 4.07 -1.08 11.77
C ALA A 43 2.60 -1.44 12.05
N GLN A 44 2.28 -1.91 13.24
CA GLN A 44 0.91 -2.20 13.64
C GLN A 44 0.02 -0.94 13.61
N GLU A 45 0.54 0.20 14.08
CA GLU A 45 -0.15 1.50 13.94
C GLU A 45 -0.37 1.87 12.48
N THR A 46 0.63 1.63 11.62
CA THR A 46 0.56 1.89 10.18
C THR A 46 -0.44 0.98 9.47
N PHE A 47 -0.46 -0.32 9.79
CA PHE A 47 -1.46 -1.27 9.29
C PHE A 47 -2.87 -0.87 9.73
N HIS A 48 -3.03 -0.48 10.99
CA HIS A 48 -4.32 -0.03 11.50
C HIS A 48 -4.85 1.20 10.76
N PHE A 49 -3.97 2.17 10.45
CA PHE A 49 -4.34 3.31 9.63
C PHE A 49 -4.82 2.89 8.23
N ILE A 50 -4.07 2.02 7.55
CA ILE A 50 -4.44 1.50 6.22
C ILE A 50 -5.81 0.82 6.27
N ASP A 51 -6.04 -0.08 7.22
CA ASP A 51 -7.30 -0.81 7.37
C ASP A 51 -8.48 0.13 7.65
N THR A 52 -8.25 1.19 8.41
CA THR A 52 -9.32 2.10 8.85
C THR A 52 -9.67 3.15 7.80
N HIS A 53 -8.67 3.63 7.05
CA HIS A 53 -8.82 4.83 6.22
C HIS A 53 -8.57 4.62 4.73
N LEU A 54 -7.80 3.61 4.36
CA LEU A 54 -7.43 3.35 2.97
C LEU A 54 -8.09 2.11 2.41
N GLU A 55 -8.62 1.20 3.23
CA GLU A 55 -9.37 0.07 2.69
C GLU A 55 -10.66 0.55 2.01
N ASP A 56 -10.84 0.21 0.73
CA ASP A 56 -12.08 0.51 0.05
C ASP A 56 -13.20 -0.38 0.64
N GLY A 57 -14.31 0.23 1.05
CA GLY A 57 -15.45 -0.45 1.66
C GLY A 57 -16.11 -1.48 0.75
N CYS A 58 -15.86 -1.41 -0.56
CA CYS A 58 -16.27 -2.41 -1.55
C CYS A 58 -15.26 -3.57 -1.71
N LEU A 59 -14.19 -3.59 -0.91
CA LEU A 59 -13.07 -4.54 -0.97
C LEU A 59 -12.31 -4.57 -2.31
N ASN A 60 -12.44 -3.51 -3.13
CA ASN A 60 -11.80 -3.38 -4.44
C ASN A 60 -10.35 -2.85 -4.34
N GLY A 61 -9.60 -3.20 -3.29
CA GLY A 61 -8.24 -2.69 -3.06
C GLY A 61 -8.20 -1.52 -2.08
N PHE A 62 -7.21 -0.64 -2.26
CA PHE A 62 -6.92 0.47 -1.36
C PHE A 62 -7.08 1.82 -2.07
N LEU A 63 -7.55 2.82 -1.32
CA LEU A 63 -7.60 4.21 -1.73
C LEU A 63 -6.19 4.80 -1.75
N GLU A 64 -5.96 5.75 -2.66
CA GLU A 64 -4.69 6.48 -2.75
C GLU A 64 -4.44 7.29 -1.49
N SER A 65 -5.48 7.93 -0.95
CA SER A 65 -5.48 8.66 0.32
C SER A 65 -6.90 8.67 0.90
N PRO A 66 -7.09 9.06 2.18
CA PRO A 66 -8.41 9.06 2.81
C PRO A 66 -9.40 9.94 2.05
N GLY A 67 -10.54 9.36 1.66
CA GLY A 67 -11.58 10.06 0.90
C GLY A 67 -11.28 10.25 -0.59
N TRP A 68 -10.22 9.63 -1.13
CA TRP A 68 -9.89 9.72 -2.56
C TRP A 68 -10.95 9.07 -3.46
N SER A 69 -11.44 9.83 -4.43
CA SER A 69 -12.46 9.41 -5.41
C SER A 69 -12.03 9.64 -6.88
N GLY A 70 -10.74 9.86 -7.12
CA GLY A 70 -10.19 10.14 -8.45
C GLY A 70 -9.60 8.91 -9.14
N VAL A 71 -8.66 9.17 -10.05
CA VAL A 71 -7.86 8.14 -10.75
C VAL A 71 -7.21 7.21 -9.72
N ARG A 72 -7.28 5.91 -10.00
CA ARG A 72 -6.62 4.86 -9.22
C ARG A 72 -5.29 4.48 -9.86
N PHE A 73 -4.34 4.05 -9.04
CA PHE A 73 -3.01 3.65 -9.48
C PHE A 73 -2.65 2.24 -9.01
N SER A 74 -2.05 1.46 -9.90
CA SER A 74 -1.55 0.11 -9.55
C SER A 74 -0.25 0.18 -8.74
N ASN A 75 0.51 1.27 -8.85
CA ASN A 75 1.84 1.39 -8.23
C ASN A 75 1.82 1.28 -6.69
N PRO A 76 0.91 1.96 -5.95
CA PRO A 76 0.86 1.80 -4.49
C PRO A 76 0.50 0.37 -4.08
N HIS A 77 -0.36 -0.30 -4.85
CA HIS A 77 -0.73 -1.69 -4.62
C HIS A 77 0.45 -2.64 -4.79
N MET A 78 1.29 -2.42 -5.80
CA MET A 78 2.54 -3.18 -5.99
C MET A 78 3.47 -3.06 -4.77
N HIS A 79 3.68 -1.86 -4.24
CA HIS A 79 4.53 -1.67 -3.05
C HIS A 79 3.85 -2.17 -1.76
N MET A 80 2.53 -2.12 -1.66
CA MET A 80 1.81 -2.80 -0.58
C MET A 80 2.08 -4.30 -0.60
N LEU A 81 2.01 -4.96 -1.77
CA LEU A 81 2.36 -6.37 -1.92
C LEU A 81 3.80 -6.65 -1.44
N GLU A 82 4.76 -5.84 -1.86
CA GLU A 82 6.15 -5.93 -1.41
C GLU A 82 6.26 -5.85 0.12
N SER A 83 5.61 -4.86 0.73
CA SER A 83 5.63 -4.66 2.18
C SER A 83 4.99 -5.83 2.94
N PHE A 84 3.88 -6.39 2.44
CA PHE A 84 3.18 -7.52 3.08
C PHE A 84 4.04 -8.79 3.03
N LEU A 85 4.71 -9.04 1.91
CA LEU A 85 5.64 -10.17 1.79
C LEU A 85 6.85 -10.00 2.72
N ALA A 86 7.38 -8.78 2.87
CA ALA A 86 8.46 -8.50 3.81
C ALA A 86 8.04 -8.77 5.27
N TRP A 87 6.85 -8.32 5.67
CA TRP A 87 6.31 -8.57 7.01
C TRP A 87 6.06 -10.05 7.29
N TYR A 88 5.55 -10.81 6.31
CA TYR A 88 5.50 -12.27 6.43
C TYR A 88 6.89 -12.86 6.62
N GLY A 89 7.89 -12.41 5.84
CA GLY A 89 9.26 -12.91 5.92
C GLY A 89 9.93 -12.73 7.28
N VAL A 90 9.59 -11.68 8.03
CA VAL A 90 10.20 -11.38 9.34
C VAL A 90 9.39 -11.86 10.55
N THR A 91 8.11 -12.21 10.37
CA THR A 91 7.22 -12.63 11.47
C THR A 91 6.69 -14.07 11.34
N GLY A 92 6.58 -14.59 10.11
CA GLY A 92 5.87 -15.83 9.81
C GLY A 92 4.34 -15.74 9.93
N ASP A 93 3.76 -14.57 10.21
CA ASP A 93 2.30 -14.44 10.35
C ASP A 93 1.61 -14.47 8.99
N ARG A 94 0.76 -15.49 8.81
CA ARG A 94 -0.03 -15.70 7.58
C ARG A 94 -1.09 -14.61 7.34
N SER A 95 -1.37 -13.75 8.31
CA SER A 95 -2.25 -12.60 8.12
C SER A 95 -1.74 -11.68 7.00
N TYR A 96 -0.43 -11.49 6.89
CA TYR A 96 0.19 -10.70 5.83
C TYR A 96 0.04 -11.35 4.45
N LEU A 97 0.09 -12.67 4.37
CA LEU A 97 -0.17 -13.38 3.10
C LEU A 97 -1.62 -13.25 2.64
N ARG A 98 -2.59 -13.15 3.56
CA ARG A 98 -3.98 -12.87 3.20
C ARG A 98 -4.14 -11.49 2.57
N ARG A 99 -3.40 -10.49 3.08
CA ARG A 99 -3.36 -9.14 2.50
C ARG A 99 -2.71 -9.16 1.11
N ALA A 100 -1.58 -9.86 0.97
CA ALA A 100 -0.88 -10.03 -0.30
C ALA A 100 -1.76 -10.70 -1.36
N ALA A 101 -2.53 -11.72 -0.99
CA ALA A 101 -3.46 -12.41 -1.90
C ALA A 101 -4.49 -11.46 -2.53
N ARG A 102 -5.03 -10.51 -1.75
CA ARG A 102 -5.98 -9.51 -2.26
C ARG A 102 -5.38 -8.61 -3.34
N ILE A 103 -4.12 -8.21 -3.17
CA ILE A 103 -3.41 -7.44 -4.20
C ILE A 103 -3.19 -8.27 -5.46
N ILE A 104 -2.82 -9.55 -5.30
CA ILE A 104 -2.63 -10.47 -6.43
C ILE A 104 -3.93 -10.67 -7.20
N ASP A 105 -5.07 -10.78 -6.52
CA ASP A 105 -6.39 -10.90 -7.15
C ASP A 105 -6.76 -9.63 -7.92
N LEU A 106 -6.46 -8.45 -7.36
CA LEU A 106 -6.65 -7.16 -8.05
C LEU A 106 -5.74 -7.05 -9.29
N PHE A 107 -4.48 -7.46 -9.17
CA PHE A 107 -3.54 -7.51 -10.29
C PHE A 107 -4.04 -8.38 -11.44
N ARG A 108 -4.52 -9.59 -11.12
CA ARG A 108 -5.03 -10.54 -12.12
C ARG A 108 -6.33 -10.07 -12.77
N SER A 109 -7.17 -9.37 -12.02
CA SER A 109 -8.49 -8.94 -12.49
C SER A 109 -8.44 -7.65 -13.29
N HIS A 110 -7.52 -6.74 -12.96
CA HIS A 110 -7.52 -5.38 -13.51
C HIS A 110 -6.18 -4.90 -14.06
N PHE A 111 -5.06 -5.21 -13.41
CA PHE A 111 -3.80 -4.56 -13.76
C PHE A 111 -3.10 -5.19 -14.94
N PHE A 112 -3.19 -6.51 -15.08
CA PHE A 112 -2.48 -7.25 -16.10
C PHE A 112 -3.34 -7.46 -17.34
N ASP A 113 -2.88 -6.91 -18.47
CA ASP A 113 -3.46 -7.21 -19.78
C ASP A 113 -2.73 -8.40 -20.41
N GLN A 114 -3.46 -9.50 -20.60
CA GLN A 114 -2.93 -10.74 -21.18
C GLN A 114 -2.68 -10.64 -22.68
N GLU A 115 -3.37 -9.74 -23.39
CA GLU A 115 -3.22 -9.59 -24.84
C GLU A 115 -1.95 -8.82 -25.18
N SER A 116 -1.73 -7.66 -24.56
CA SER A 116 -0.52 -6.85 -24.77
C SER A 116 0.67 -7.30 -23.91
N TRP A 117 0.43 -8.13 -22.89
CA TRP A 117 1.43 -8.55 -21.90
C TRP A 117 2.02 -7.37 -21.11
N THR A 118 1.16 -6.39 -20.80
CA THR A 118 1.55 -5.17 -20.08
C THR A 118 0.80 -5.03 -18.76
N LEU A 119 1.28 -4.11 -17.93
CA LEU A 119 0.67 -3.73 -16.67
C LEU A 119 0.14 -2.30 -16.79
N GLY A 120 -1.16 -2.11 -16.58
CA GLY A 120 -1.78 -0.80 -16.57
C GLY A 120 -1.44 -0.02 -15.30
N GLU A 121 -1.12 1.26 -15.44
CA GLU A 121 -0.74 2.12 -14.31
C GLU A 121 -1.90 2.96 -13.76
N ARG A 122 -2.89 3.29 -14.60
CA ARG A 122 -3.93 4.28 -14.32
C ARG A 122 -5.31 3.72 -14.64
N PHE A 123 -6.23 3.86 -13.70
CA PHE A 123 -7.59 3.35 -13.81
C PHE A 123 -8.61 4.37 -13.31
N ASP A 124 -9.85 4.22 -13.72
CA ASP A 124 -10.96 4.94 -13.09
C ASP A 124 -11.35 4.31 -11.73
N VAL A 125 -12.42 4.83 -11.13
CA VAL A 125 -12.90 4.37 -9.82
C VAL A 125 -13.40 2.92 -9.80
N ASP A 126 -13.74 2.37 -10.97
CA ASP A 126 -14.22 1.01 -11.17
C ASP A 126 -13.12 0.07 -11.67
N TRP A 127 -11.85 0.50 -11.61
CA TRP A 127 -10.68 -0.22 -12.10
C TRP A 127 -10.69 -0.54 -13.59
N LEU A 128 -11.35 0.30 -14.40
CA LEU A 128 -11.22 0.23 -15.86
C LEU A 128 -9.97 1.00 -16.31
N PRO A 129 -9.16 0.45 -17.23
CA PRO A 129 -7.95 1.12 -17.71
C PRO A 129 -8.27 2.48 -18.33
N LEU A 130 -7.52 3.50 -17.92
CA LEU A 130 -7.56 4.82 -18.56
C LEU A 130 -6.55 4.89 -19.71
N PRO A 131 -6.85 5.66 -20.77
CA PRO A 131 -5.88 5.88 -21.85
C PRO A 131 -4.56 6.45 -21.34
N GLY A 132 -3.46 5.91 -21.85
CA GLY A 132 -2.09 6.39 -21.68
C GLY A 132 -1.59 7.12 -22.91
#